data_AF-A0A2T0URN7-F1
#
_entry.id   AF-A0A2T0URN7-F1
#
_cell.length_a   1.000
_cell.length_b   1.000
_cell.length_c   1.000
_cell.angle_alpha   90.00
_cell.angle_beta   90.00
_cell.angle_gamma   90.00
#
_symmetry.space_group_name_H-M   'P 1'
#
loop_
_entity.id
_entity.type
_entity.pdbx_description
1 polymer ?
#
loop_
_entity_poly.entity_id
_entity_poly.type
_entity_poly.pdbx_seq_one_letter_code
_entity_poly.pdbx_strand_id
1 'polypeptide(L)'
;MSGAGKAVGTIINKAAKLPKSFRKAVSRKKKPGDTSAAPDPRTTAPTPDAPKGWTHPKHPEVKLSPEDNAAVDRFLARSRDAESRITPKMDEIAAANDSKLIGRDHRLKTEDSLKEKVARIQRRNPDATADDAIAEINDSVRYTLGHADDKYTDGVKNAQQTLKDAGFEPDPKQYKFKWNQDGKYQGINTTWRDPETGTQFEVQHHTDQSFWAKDEGTHDLYDQMKVLDDADPRKAALDAEQKKIFNEVPHPSNVQDLKTFDGSFGGGS
;
A
#
# COMPACT_ATOMS: atom_id res chain seq x y z
N MET A 1 41.73 9.36 23.50
CA MET A 1 41.09 8.55 22.44
C MET A 1 39.67 9.06 22.26
N SER A 2 39.48 9.93 21.27
CA SER A 2 38.23 10.62 20.95
C SER A 2 37.89 10.25 19.50
N GLY A 3 36.80 9.51 19.28
CA GLY A 3 36.51 8.98 17.94
C GLY A 3 35.29 8.06 17.84
N ALA A 4 34.23 8.29 18.63
CA ALA A 4 32.96 7.55 18.48
C ALA A 4 31.70 8.44 18.50
N GLY A 5 31.86 9.76 18.62
CA GLY A 5 30.73 10.70 18.81
C GLY A 5 30.29 11.50 17.58
N LYS A 6 30.88 11.29 16.39
CA LYS A 6 30.66 12.17 15.22
C LYS A 6 29.84 11.60 14.07
N ALA A 7 29.47 10.31 14.08
CA ALA A 7 28.71 9.69 12.98
C ALA A 7 27.18 9.67 13.20
N VAL A 8 26.69 10.04 14.38
CA VAL A 8 25.24 10.07 14.70
C VAL A 8 24.63 11.48 14.50
N GLY A 9 25.47 12.52 14.37
CA GLY A 9 25.05 13.92 14.40
C GLY A 9 24.59 14.56 13.09
N THR A 10 24.55 13.83 11.96
CA THR A 10 24.30 14.43 10.64
C THR A 10 22.95 14.05 10.00
N ILE A 11 22.13 13.21 10.63
CA ILE A 11 20.80 12.81 10.09
C ILE A 11 19.69 13.03 11.12
N ILE A 12 19.63 14.22 11.74
CA ILE A 12 18.58 14.59 12.70
C ILE A 12 17.78 15.84 12.23
N ASN A 13 18.09 16.41 11.07
CA ASN A 13 17.50 17.69 10.62
C ASN A 13 16.42 17.59 9.52
N LYS A 14 15.48 16.64 9.64
CA LYS A 14 14.21 16.69 8.88
C LYS A 14 12.94 16.33 9.67
N ALA A 15 13.05 15.72 10.85
CA ALA A 15 11.92 15.50 11.74
C ALA A 15 11.61 16.76 12.58
N ALA A 16 11.34 17.88 11.92
CA ALA A 16 10.88 19.10 12.58
C ALA A 16 10.02 19.92 11.62
N LYS A 17 8.73 19.58 11.57
CA LYS A 17 7.58 20.51 11.60
C LYS A 17 6.31 19.74 11.29
N LEU A 18 5.48 19.54 12.31
CA LEU A 18 4.03 19.38 12.11
C LEU A 18 3.53 20.56 11.26
N PRO A 19 2.87 20.34 10.11
CA PRO A 19 2.15 21.42 9.46
C PRO A 19 0.90 21.75 10.30
N LYS A 20 0.96 22.87 11.02
CA LYS A 20 -0.24 23.52 11.54
C LYS A 20 -1.05 24.03 10.35
N SER A 21 -2.36 23.73 10.35
CA SER A 21 -3.44 24.25 9.50
C SER A 21 -3.79 23.47 8.22
N PHE A 22 -4.92 22.76 8.27
CA PHE A 22 -5.80 22.57 7.12
C PHE A 22 -7.03 23.47 7.29
N ARG A 23 -7.01 24.64 6.65
CA ARG A 23 -8.23 25.38 6.30
C ARG A 23 -8.09 26.07 4.94
N LYS A 24 -9.15 25.89 4.14
CA LYS A 24 -9.62 26.57 2.92
C LYS A 24 -9.05 26.20 1.54
N ALA A 25 -10.01 25.76 0.71
CA ALA A 25 -10.01 25.69 -0.74
C ALA A 25 -9.82 27.06 -1.43
N VAL A 26 -9.28 27.07 -2.66
CA VAL A 26 -9.77 27.87 -3.81
C VAL A 26 -9.25 27.27 -5.14
N SER A 27 -10.19 27.14 -6.08
CA SER A 27 -10.13 26.95 -7.53
C SER A 27 -8.99 27.66 -8.29
N ARG A 28 -8.46 27.02 -9.35
CA ARG A 28 -8.01 27.74 -10.56
C ARG A 28 -8.08 26.90 -11.83
N LYS A 29 -8.33 27.62 -12.92
CA LYS A 29 -8.85 27.21 -14.24
C LYS A 29 -7.82 26.52 -15.13
N LYS A 30 -8.34 25.60 -15.97
CA LYS A 30 -7.71 25.01 -17.16
C LYS A 30 -7.89 25.94 -18.37
N LYS A 31 -6.91 25.99 -19.29
CA LYS A 31 -7.06 26.41 -20.71
C LYS A 31 -5.93 25.80 -21.57
N PRO A 32 -6.10 25.72 -22.91
CA PRO A 32 -5.89 24.47 -23.66
C PRO A 32 -4.81 24.52 -24.77
N GLY A 33 -4.44 23.32 -25.24
CA GLY A 33 -4.09 23.02 -26.62
C GLY A 33 -2.62 23.20 -27.02
N ASP A 34 -1.96 22.11 -27.41
CA ASP A 34 -1.46 22.06 -28.79
C ASP A 34 -1.35 20.62 -29.32
N THR A 35 -1.79 20.49 -30.57
CA THR A 35 -1.87 19.27 -31.39
C THR A 35 -0.54 18.95 -32.06
N SER A 36 -0.19 17.67 -32.17
CA SER A 36 0.56 17.19 -33.34
C SER A 36 0.21 15.73 -33.64
N ALA A 37 -0.02 15.49 -34.93
CA ALA A 37 -0.59 14.29 -35.52
C ALA A 37 0.36 13.07 -35.56
N ALA A 38 -0.28 11.90 -35.68
CA ALA A 38 0.33 10.59 -35.88
C ALA A 38 0.89 10.38 -37.30
N PRO A 39 1.75 9.36 -37.50
CA PRO A 39 1.86 8.62 -38.75
C PRO A 39 1.30 7.18 -38.64
N ASP A 40 0.62 6.75 -39.70
CA ASP A 40 -0.05 5.44 -39.95
C ASP A 40 0.92 4.41 -40.63
N PRO A 41 0.65 3.09 -40.77
CA PRO A 41 1.24 2.05 -39.93
C PRO A 41 1.82 0.89 -40.78
N ARG A 42 3.13 0.81 -41.01
CA ARG A 42 3.71 -0.41 -41.59
C ARG A 42 5.08 -0.69 -40.99
N THR A 43 5.07 -1.24 -39.78
CA THR A 43 6.23 -1.90 -39.21
C THR A 43 5.78 -3.23 -38.64
N THR A 44 6.31 -4.29 -39.24
CA THR A 44 6.25 -5.68 -38.79
C THR A 44 6.32 -5.79 -37.28
N ALA A 45 5.36 -6.51 -36.68
CA ALA A 45 5.38 -6.80 -35.25
C ALA A 45 6.75 -7.42 -34.87
N PRO A 46 7.50 -6.83 -33.94
CA PRO A 46 8.72 -7.45 -33.46
C PRO A 46 8.34 -8.79 -32.81
N THR A 47 9.03 -9.86 -33.20
CA THR A 47 9.01 -11.13 -32.48
C THR A 47 9.28 -10.82 -31.00
N PRO A 48 8.48 -11.33 -30.04
CA PRO A 48 8.75 -11.07 -28.63
C PRO A 48 10.17 -11.56 -28.31
N ASP A 49 11.04 -10.64 -27.87
CA ASP A 49 12.32 -11.00 -27.28
C ASP A 49 12.09 -12.14 -26.29
N ALA A 50 12.97 -13.15 -26.28
CA ALA A 50 12.96 -14.16 -25.22
C ALA A 50 12.89 -13.44 -23.86
N PRO A 51 12.04 -13.90 -22.92
CA PRO A 51 11.84 -13.18 -21.67
C PRO A 51 13.19 -12.97 -20.98
N LYS A 52 13.47 -11.74 -20.59
CA LYS A 52 14.71 -11.40 -19.87
C LYS A 52 14.45 -11.61 -18.38
N GLY A 53 15.45 -12.11 -17.65
CA GLY A 53 15.41 -12.10 -16.20
C GLY A 53 15.40 -10.67 -15.66
N TRP A 54 15.07 -10.51 -14.39
CA TRP A 54 15.10 -9.21 -13.72
C TRP A 54 16.08 -9.23 -12.56
N THR A 55 16.73 -8.10 -12.30
CA THR A 55 17.66 -7.90 -11.18
C THR A 55 17.33 -6.58 -10.53
N HIS A 56 17.20 -6.56 -9.20
CA HIS A 56 16.78 -5.37 -8.48
C HIS A 56 17.82 -4.25 -8.64
N PRO A 57 17.42 -3.00 -8.97
CA PRO A 57 18.37 -1.92 -9.29
C PRO A 57 19.36 -1.57 -8.18
N LYS A 58 18.99 -1.81 -6.91
CA LYS A 58 19.83 -1.50 -5.73
C LYS A 58 20.37 -2.74 -5.00
N HIS A 59 19.88 -3.93 -5.34
CA HIS A 59 20.11 -5.17 -4.60
C HIS A 59 20.35 -6.31 -5.59
N PRO A 60 21.55 -6.40 -6.21
CA PRO A 60 21.81 -7.33 -7.30
C PRO A 60 21.67 -8.82 -6.92
N GLU A 61 21.65 -9.13 -5.63
CA GLU A 61 21.35 -10.45 -5.08
C GLU A 61 19.86 -10.84 -5.20
N VAL A 62 18.97 -9.85 -5.37
CA VAL A 62 17.53 -10.04 -5.58
C VAL A 62 17.26 -10.08 -7.08
N LYS A 63 16.87 -11.26 -7.57
CA LYS A 63 16.68 -11.52 -9.00
C LYS A 63 15.50 -12.44 -9.25
N LEU A 64 14.97 -12.39 -10.46
CA LEU A 64 13.99 -13.34 -11.00
C LEU A 64 14.56 -13.98 -12.26
N SER A 65 14.27 -15.26 -12.45
CA SER A 65 14.55 -15.93 -13.72
C SER A 65 13.74 -15.28 -14.86
N PRO A 66 14.12 -15.46 -16.14
CA PRO A 66 13.28 -15.14 -17.28
C PRO A 66 11.80 -15.53 -17.14
N GLU A 67 11.56 -16.77 -16.73
CA GLU A 67 10.22 -17.34 -16.63
C GLU A 67 9.41 -16.69 -15.51
N ASP A 68 10.01 -16.58 -14.32
CA ASP A 68 9.37 -15.92 -13.17
C ASP A 68 9.09 -14.45 -13.49
N ASN A 69 10.06 -13.75 -14.09
CA ASN A 69 9.89 -12.35 -14.48
C ASN A 69 8.71 -12.18 -15.45
N ALA A 70 8.60 -13.05 -16.45
CA ALA A 70 7.47 -13.04 -17.38
C ALA A 70 6.13 -13.33 -16.69
N ALA A 71 6.10 -14.20 -15.68
CA ALA A 71 4.90 -14.45 -14.87
C ALA A 71 4.48 -13.20 -14.09
N VAL A 72 5.44 -12.50 -13.47
CA VAL A 72 5.19 -11.23 -12.76
C VAL A 72 4.72 -10.14 -13.73
N ASP A 73 5.30 -10.04 -14.92
CA ASP A 73 4.89 -9.06 -15.94
C ASP A 73 3.43 -9.31 -16.38
N ARG A 74 3.02 -10.57 -16.56
CA ARG A 74 1.62 -10.94 -16.83
C ARG A 74 0.71 -10.58 -15.66
N PHE A 75 1.15 -10.80 -14.42
CA PHE A 75 0.37 -10.44 -13.23
C PHE A 75 0.19 -8.93 -13.11
N LEU A 76 1.25 -8.14 -13.34
CA LEU A 76 1.21 -6.68 -13.33
C LEU A 76 0.24 -6.13 -14.38
N ALA A 77 0.21 -6.73 -15.58
CA ALA A 77 -0.76 -6.37 -16.62
C ALA A 77 -2.21 -6.62 -16.16
N ARG A 78 -2.49 -7.78 -15.54
CA ARG A 78 -3.81 -8.07 -14.94
C ARG A 78 -4.17 -7.10 -13.81
N SER A 79 -3.22 -6.75 -12.95
CA SER A 79 -3.44 -5.78 -11.87
C SER A 79 -3.79 -4.39 -12.41
N ARG A 80 -3.19 -3.96 -13.53
CA ARG A 80 -3.53 -2.68 -14.19
C ARG A 80 -4.94 -2.70 -14.78
N ASP A 81 -5.34 -3.80 -15.44
CA ASP A 81 -6.71 -3.93 -15.95
C ASP A 81 -7.73 -3.89 -14.80
N ALA A 82 -7.50 -4.68 -13.74
CA ALA A 82 -8.36 -4.70 -12.57
C ALA A 82 -8.44 -3.33 -11.87
N GLU A 83 -7.32 -2.64 -11.71
CA GLU A 83 -7.29 -1.29 -11.11
C GLU A 83 -8.18 -0.31 -11.88
N SER A 84 -8.18 -0.35 -13.22
CA SER A 84 -8.99 0.55 -14.03
C SER A 84 -10.51 0.38 -13.81
N ARG A 85 -10.92 -0.82 -13.39
CA ARG A 85 -12.31 -1.18 -13.06
C ARG A 85 -12.66 -0.91 -11.60
N ILE A 86 -11.74 -1.20 -10.68
CA ILE A 86 -11.96 -1.06 -9.24
C ILE A 86 -11.90 0.41 -8.82
N THR A 87 -11.03 1.20 -9.43
CA THR A 87 -10.77 2.60 -9.02
C THR A 87 -12.03 3.48 -9.03
N PRO A 88 -12.87 3.50 -10.08
CA PRO A 88 -14.12 4.26 -10.06
C PRO A 88 -15.07 3.84 -8.93
N LYS A 89 -15.22 2.53 -8.69
CA LYS A 89 -16.04 2.01 -7.58
C LYS A 89 -15.49 2.49 -6.23
N MET A 90 -14.16 2.54 -6.07
CA MET A 90 -13.53 3.07 -4.86
C MET A 90 -13.76 4.57 -4.67
N ASP A 91 -13.83 5.36 -5.75
CA ASP A 91 -14.18 6.78 -5.67
C ASP A 91 -15.62 6.97 -5.16
N GLU A 92 -16.55 6.16 -5.66
CA GLU A 92 -17.96 6.14 -5.21
C GLU A 92 -18.07 5.71 -3.74
N ILE A 93 -17.36 4.64 -3.35
CA ILE A 93 -17.31 4.16 -1.96
C ILE A 93 -16.77 5.26 -1.04
N ALA A 94 -15.69 5.93 -1.44
CA ALA A 94 -15.10 6.98 -0.60
C ALA A 94 -16.09 8.13 -0.39
N ALA A 95 -16.75 8.58 -1.45
CA ALA A 95 -17.75 9.64 -1.42
C ALA A 95 -18.98 9.27 -0.58
N ALA A 96 -19.49 8.04 -0.70
CA ALA A 96 -20.65 7.56 0.04
C ALA A 96 -20.42 7.46 1.57
N ASN A 97 -19.15 7.41 1.99
CA ASN A 97 -18.75 7.18 3.38
C ASN A 97 -18.11 8.41 4.04
N ASP A 98 -18.21 9.61 3.44
CA ASP A 98 -17.52 10.83 3.89
C ASP A 98 -16.01 10.62 4.14
N SER A 99 -15.40 9.71 3.37
CA SER A 99 -13.99 9.34 3.45
C SER A 99 -13.23 9.83 2.22
N LYS A 100 -11.90 9.74 2.27
CA LYS A 100 -11.03 10.18 1.17
C LYS A 100 -10.14 9.06 0.70
N LEU A 101 -9.96 8.91 -0.61
CA LEU A 101 -8.85 8.10 -1.14
C LEU A 101 -7.54 8.89 -1.05
N ILE A 102 -6.75 8.57 -0.03
CA ILE A 102 -5.44 9.17 0.22
C ILE A 102 -4.33 8.28 -0.33
N GLY A 103 -3.21 8.88 -0.76
CA GLY A 103 -2.09 8.14 -1.35
C GLY A 103 -2.42 7.43 -2.67
N ARG A 104 -3.42 7.93 -3.42
CA ARG A 104 -3.94 7.30 -4.64
C ARG A 104 -2.88 7.03 -5.70
N ASP A 105 -1.82 7.84 -5.78
CA ASP A 105 -0.73 7.63 -6.74
C ASP A 105 0.03 6.31 -6.49
N HIS A 106 -0.08 5.74 -5.29
CA HIS A 106 0.53 4.47 -4.89
C HIS A 106 -0.41 3.26 -5.00
N ARG A 107 -1.58 3.43 -5.61
CA ARG A 107 -2.61 2.37 -5.68
C ARG A 107 -2.18 1.14 -6.46
N LEU A 108 -1.28 1.32 -7.44
CA LEU A 108 -0.62 0.22 -8.12
C LEU A 108 0.79 0.05 -7.55
N LYS A 109 1.13 -1.20 -7.23
CA LYS A 109 2.52 -1.53 -6.90
C LYS A 109 3.40 -1.30 -8.14
N THR A 110 4.56 -0.69 -7.95
CA THR A 110 5.53 -0.53 -9.03
C THR A 110 6.07 -1.89 -9.47
N GLU A 111 6.55 -1.96 -10.71
CA GLU A 111 7.12 -3.18 -11.29
C GLU A 111 8.25 -3.73 -10.41
N ASP A 112 9.24 -2.90 -10.07
CA ASP A 112 10.37 -3.31 -9.24
C ASP A 112 9.94 -3.80 -7.86
N SER A 113 9.00 -3.11 -7.19
CA SER A 113 8.52 -3.54 -5.87
C SER A 113 7.69 -4.81 -5.92
N LEU A 114 7.03 -5.10 -7.04
CA LEU A 114 6.29 -6.34 -7.22
C LEU A 114 7.25 -7.51 -7.47
N LYS A 115 8.23 -7.33 -8.34
CA LYS A 115 9.29 -8.31 -8.63
C LYS A 115 10.14 -8.61 -7.40
N GLU A 116 10.52 -7.58 -6.64
CA GLU A 116 11.21 -7.73 -5.35
C GLU A 116 10.37 -8.54 -4.35
N LYS A 117 9.05 -8.30 -4.30
CA LYS A 117 8.15 -9.03 -3.39
C LYS A 117 8.09 -10.52 -3.75
N VAL A 118 7.97 -10.87 -5.03
CA VAL A 118 7.98 -12.26 -5.51
C VAL A 118 9.32 -12.94 -5.19
N ALA A 119 10.44 -12.31 -5.56
CA ALA A 119 11.78 -12.84 -5.27
C ALA A 119 12.00 -13.07 -3.77
N ARG A 120 11.48 -12.17 -2.92
CA ARG A 120 11.55 -12.31 -1.46
C ARG A 120 10.70 -13.47 -0.93
N ILE A 121 9.54 -13.74 -1.51
CA ILE A 121 8.70 -14.89 -1.13
C ILE A 121 9.44 -16.18 -1.51
N GLN A 122 9.94 -16.29 -2.74
CA GLN A 122 10.72 -17.45 -3.20
C GLN A 122 12.00 -17.65 -2.37
N ARG A 123 12.66 -16.58 -1.92
CA ARG A 123 13.82 -16.70 -1.02
C ARG A 123 13.45 -17.30 0.35
N ARG A 124 12.25 -17.01 0.86
CA ARG A 124 11.75 -17.53 2.14
C ARG A 124 11.18 -18.94 2.00
N ASN A 125 10.69 -19.28 0.82
CA ASN A 125 10.17 -20.58 0.45
C ASN A 125 10.78 -21.02 -0.88
N PRO A 126 11.97 -21.66 -0.87
CA PRO A 126 12.70 -22.01 -2.10
C PRO A 126 11.95 -22.93 -3.07
N ASP A 127 10.93 -23.65 -2.58
CA ASP A 127 10.11 -24.55 -3.39
C ASP A 127 8.91 -23.82 -4.05
N ALA A 128 8.65 -22.56 -3.71
CA ALA A 128 7.54 -21.79 -4.28
C ALA A 128 7.84 -21.37 -5.72
N THR A 129 6.89 -21.65 -6.62
CA THR A 129 6.90 -21.09 -7.97
C THR A 129 6.58 -19.59 -7.95
N ALA A 130 6.83 -18.88 -9.05
CA ALA A 130 6.37 -17.50 -9.17
C ALA A 130 4.84 -17.37 -9.03
N ASP A 131 4.07 -18.34 -9.54
CA ASP A 131 2.62 -18.33 -9.43
C ASP A 131 2.14 -18.53 -7.97
N ASP A 132 2.81 -19.40 -7.20
CA ASP A 132 2.55 -19.55 -5.76
C ASP A 132 2.83 -18.23 -5.02
N ALA A 133 3.97 -17.59 -5.32
CA ALA A 133 4.33 -16.31 -4.73
C ALA A 133 3.36 -15.19 -5.14
N ILE A 134 2.89 -15.17 -6.39
CA ILE A 134 1.89 -14.22 -6.88
C ILE A 134 0.55 -14.42 -6.17
N ALA A 135 0.14 -15.67 -5.91
CA ALA A 135 -1.11 -15.99 -5.22
C ALA A 135 -1.16 -15.45 -3.78
N GLU A 136 0.00 -15.20 -3.15
CA GLU A 136 0.10 -14.55 -1.83
C GLU A 136 0.00 -13.00 -1.89
N ILE A 137 0.04 -12.40 -3.08
CA ILE A 137 0.08 -10.95 -3.27
C ILE A 137 -1.33 -10.39 -3.45
N ASN A 138 -1.82 -9.74 -2.40
CA ASN A 138 -3.10 -9.04 -2.36
C ASN A 138 -3.00 -7.51 -2.50
N ASP A 139 -1.78 -6.94 -2.51
CA ASP A 139 -1.51 -5.49 -2.49
C ASP A 139 -0.92 -4.97 -3.81
N SER A 140 -1.08 -5.72 -4.91
CA SER A 140 -0.72 -5.27 -6.26
C SER A 140 -1.59 -4.10 -6.71
N VAL A 141 -2.89 -4.17 -6.36
CA VAL A 141 -3.84 -3.07 -6.32
C VAL A 141 -4.18 -2.79 -4.85
N ARG A 142 -4.06 -1.54 -4.40
CA ARG A 142 -4.37 -1.16 -3.02
C ARG A 142 -4.95 0.24 -2.93
N TYR A 143 -5.86 0.44 -1.98
CA TYR A 143 -6.43 1.75 -1.71
C TYR A 143 -6.28 2.07 -0.23
N THR A 144 -6.21 3.36 0.10
CA THR A 144 -6.33 3.81 1.48
C THR A 144 -7.52 4.74 1.61
N LEU A 145 -8.49 4.36 2.44
CA LEU A 145 -9.58 5.21 2.89
C LEU A 145 -9.15 5.96 4.15
N GLY A 146 -9.04 7.28 4.03
CA GLY A 146 -8.83 8.20 5.13
C GLY A 146 -10.16 8.61 5.75
N HIS A 147 -10.28 8.41 7.06
CA HIS A 147 -11.45 8.74 7.87
C HIS A 147 -11.10 9.85 8.87
N ALA A 148 -12.07 10.70 9.21
CA ALA A 148 -11.90 11.63 10.33
C ALA A 148 -11.80 10.85 11.66
N ASP A 149 -10.99 11.33 12.60
CA ASP A 149 -10.72 10.64 13.88
C ASP A 149 -11.99 10.29 14.66
N ASP A 150 -12.97 11.20 14.71
CA ASP A 150 -14.25 11.04 15.40
C ASP A 150 -15.25 10.17 14.64
N LYS A 151 -14.95 9.83 13.38
CA LYS A 151 -15.78 9.00 12.50
C LYS A 151 -15.11 7.69 12.08
N TYR A 152 -13.87 7.45 12.48
CA TYR A 152 -13.07 6.33 12.01
C TYR A 152 -13.80 5.00 12.16
N THR A 153 -14.34 4.72 13.35
CA THR A 153 -14.93 3.41 13.65
C THR A 153 -16.16 3.13 12.81
N ASP A 154 -17.10 4.07 12.75
CA ASP A 154 -18.31 3.92 11.93
C ASP A 154 -17.99 3.98 10.43
N GLY A 155 -17.04 4.83 10.03
CA GLY A 155 -16.56 4.94 8.65
C GLY A 155 -15.92 3.66 8.13
N VAL A 156 -15.18 2.92 8.96
CA VAL A 156 -14.67 1.59 8.59
C VAL A 156 -15.82 0.60 8.39
N LYS A 157 -16.79 0.53 9.30
CA LYS A 157 -17.94 -0.38 9.19
C LYS A 157 -18.75 -0.09 7.93
N ASN A 158 -19.09 1.18 7.70
CA ASN A 158 -19.86 1.61 6.54
C ASN A 158 -19.10 1.33 5.23
N ALA A 159 -17.80 1.63 5.17
CA ALA A 159 -16.99 1.36 3.98
C ALA A 159 -16.91 -0.14 3.65
N GLN A 160 -16.80 -1.01 4.67
CA GLN A 160 -16.85 -2.46 4.46
C GLN A 160 -18.21 -2.90 3.92
N GLN A 161 -19.30 -2.29 4.39
CA GLN A 161 -20.62 -2.60 3.85
C GLN A 161 -20.79 -2.10 2.41
N THR A 162 -20.38 -0.87 2.10
CA THR A 162 -20.45 -0.35 0.72
C THR A 162 -19.57 -1.14 -0.25
N LEU A 163 -18.42 -1.66 0.20
CA LEU A 163 -17.59 -2.59 -0.60
C LEU A 163 -18.37 -3.87 -0.96
N LYS A 164 -19.09 -4.47 -0.01
CA LYS A 164 -19.96 -5.63 -0.26
C LYS A 164 -21.11 -5.28 -1.20
N ASP A 165 -21.76 -4.14 -0.98
CA ASP A 165 -22.89 -3.67 -1.80
C ASP A 165 -22.45 -3.37 -3.25
N ALA A 166 -21.18 -2.97 -3.45
CA ALA A 166 -20.56 -2.80 -4.76
C ALA A 166 -20.17 -4.14 -5.44
N GLY A 167 -20.44 -5.28 -4.79
CA GLY A 167 -20.21 -6.63 -5.29
C GLY A 167 -18.84 -7.20 -4.99
N PHE A 168 -18.02 -6.55 -4.16
CA PHE A 168 -16.71 -7.09 -3.78
C PHE A 168 -16.82 -8.09 -2.63
N GLU A 169 -16.04 -9.17 -2.72
CA GLU A 169 -16.06 -10.24 -1.72
C GLU A 169 -14.92 -10.03 -0.71
N PRO A 170 -15.19 -9.93 0.60
CA PRO A 170 -14.13 -9.84 1.59
C PRO A 170 -13.39 -11.18 1.72
N ASP A 171 -12.08 -11.14 2.01
CA ASP A 171 -11.33 -12.29 2.51
C ASP A 171 -11.15 -12.15 4.04
N PRO A 172 -11.95 -12.86 4.86
CA PRO A 172 -11.90 -12.75 6.32
C PRO A 172 -10.55 -13.20 6.91
N LYS A 173 -9.79 -14.04 6.19
CA LYS A 173 -8.47 -14.50 6.65
C LYS A 173 -7.41 -13.42 6.54
N GLN A 174 -7.66 -12.40 5.72
CA GLN A 174 -6.76 -11.26 5.49
C GLN A 174 -7.27 -9.98 6.15
N TYR A 175 -8.06 -10.11 7.23
CA TYR A 175 -8.43 -8.99 8.09
C TYR A 175 -7.35 -8.73 9.14
N LYS A 176 -6.72 -7.55 9.08
CA LYS A 176 -5.59 -7.18 9.94
C LYS A 176 -5.93 -5.95 10.75
N PHE A 177 -6.42 -6.16 11.97
CA PHE A 177 -6.54 -5.13 12.99
C PHE A 177 -5.17 -4.81 13.60
N LYS A 178 -4.69 -3.57 13.45
CA LYS A 178 -3.36 -3.15 13.92
C LYS A 178 -3.39 -2.07 14.99
N TRP A 179 -4.57 -1.59 15.39
CA TRP A 179 -4.68 -0.70 16.53
C TRP A 179 -4.29 -1.40 17.85
N ASN A 180 -3.82 -0.61 18.82
CA ASN A 180 -3.37 -1.07 20.15
C ASN A 180 -2.16 -2.00 20.14
N GLN A 181 -1.28 -1.83 19.15
CA GLN A 181 0.04 -2.45 19.13
C GLN A 181 1.07 -1.38 19.49
N ASP A 182 1.62 -1.46 20.70
CA ASP A 182 2.55 -0.46 21.24
C ASP A 182 3.67 -0.10 20.25
N GLY A 183 3.68 1.15 19.79
CA GLY A 183 4.73 1.67 18.92
C GLY A 183 4.76 1.11 17.50
N LYS A 184 3.66 0.50 17.03
CA LYS A 184 3.61 -0.12 15.71
C LYS A 184 2.58 0.57 14.83
N TYR A 185 2.62 0.21 13.56
CA TYR A 185 1.62 0.58 12.57
C TYR A 185 0.20 0.55 13.12
N GLN A 186 -0.55 1.64 12.93
CA GLN A 186 -1.92 1.79 13.41
C GLN A 186 -2.89 2.02 12.25
N GLY A 187 -3.80 1.08 12.08
CA GLY A 187 -4.77 1.06 10.99
C GLY A 187 -5.46 -0.29 10.91
N ILE A 188 -6.32 -0.45 9.90
CA ILE A 188 -6.92 -1.74 9.54
C ILE A 188 -6.61 -2.01 8.08
N ASN A 189 -6.09 -3.21 7.78
CA ASN A 189 -5.95 -3.67 6.41
C ASN A 189 -6.93 -4.80 6.16
N THR A 190 -7.63 -4.73 5.04
CA THR A 190 -8.57 -5.75 4.58
C THR A 190 -8.21 -6.15 3.16
N THR A 191 -8.53 -7.38 2.77
CA THR A 191 -8.42 -7.84 1.39
C THR A 191 -9.80 -8.14 0.85
N TRP A 192 -9.99 -7.73 -0.40
CA TRP A 192 -11.22 -7.89 -1.15
C TRP A 192 -10.90 -8.55 -2.47
N ARG A 193 -11.87 -9.27 -3.02
CA ARG A 193 -11.81 -9.87 -4.35
C ARG A 193 -12.87 -9.22 -5.23
N ASP A 194 -12.44 -8.84 -6.42
CA ASP A 194 -13.35 -8.54 -7.52
C ASP A 194 -13.77 -9.85 -8.20
N PRO A 195 -15.04 -10.29 -8.07
CA PRO A 195 -15.48 -11.56 -8.64
C PRO A 195 -15.47 -11.56 -10.17
N GLU A 196 -15.53 -10.39 -10.83
CA GLU A 196 -15.50 -10.30 -12.29
C GLU A 196 -14.12 -10.66 -12.87
N THR A 197 -13.05 -10.20 -12.23
CA THR A 197 -11.67 -10.43 -12.67
C THR A 197 -10.94 -11.52 -11.88
N GLY A 198 -11.50 -11.93 -10.74
CA GLY A 198 -10.84 -12.77 -9.74
C GLY A 198 -9.70 -12.09 -8.98
N THR A 199 -9.42 -10.80 -9.26
CA THR A 199 -8.28 -10.08 -8.69
C THR A 199 -8.52 -9.75 -7.22
N GLN A 200 -7.51 -9.97 -6.38
CA GLN A 200 -7.50 -9.47 -5.02
C GLN A 200 -6.91 -8.06 -4.95
N PHE A 201 -7.47 -7.22 -4.07
CA PHE A 201 -6.95 -5.90 -3.77
C PHE A 201 -7.04 -5.60 -2.27
N GLU A 202 -6.13 -4.76 -1.78
CA GLU A 202 -6.09 -4.34 -0.37
C GLU A 202 -6.86 -3.02 -0.18
N VAL A 203 -7.66 -2.94 0.88
CA VAL A 203 -8.21 -1.67 1.37
C VAL A 203 -7.67 -1.41 2.78
N GLN A 204 -6.94 -0.32 2.93
CA GLN A 204 -6.39 0.17 4.19
C GLN A 204 -7.30 1.27 4.74
N HIS A 205 -7.52 1.28 6.04
CA HIS A 205 -8.28 2.30 6.75
C HIS A 205 -7.37 3.04 7.71
N HIS A 206 -7.32 4.36 7.60
CA HIS A 206 -6.48 5.23 8.41
C HIS A 206 -7.22 6.49 8.85
N THR A 207 -6.75 7.08 9.96
CA THR A 207 -6.95 8.50 10.20
C THR A 207 -5.89 9.30 9.45
N ASP A 208 -6.06 10.62 9.30
CA ASP A 208 -5.03 11.46 8.68
C ASP A 208 -3.68 11.31 9.41
N GLN A 209 -3.69 11.24 10.74
CA GLN A 209 -2.47 11.13 11.55
C GLN A 209 -1.85 9.73 11.48
N SER A 210 -2.64 8.66 11.46
CA SER A 210 -2.09 7.31 11.32
C SER A 210 -1.59 7.03 9.89
N PHE A 211 -2.18 7.67 8.88
CA PHE A 211 -1.67 7.66 7.52
C PHE A 211 -0.32 8.39 7.44
N TRP A 212 -0.24 9.61 7.96
CA TRP A 212 1.02 10.37 8.00
C TRP A 212 2.12 9.58 8.72
N ALA A 213 1.81 8.97 9.87
CA ALA A 213 2.77 8.18 10.63
C ALA A 213 3.32 7.00 9.81
N LYS A 214 2.49 6.26 9.06
CA LYS A 214 2.96 5.13 8.23
C LYS A 214 3.73 5.55 6.99
N ASP A 215 3.43 6.73 6.46
CA ASP A 215 3.92 7.18 5.15
C ASP A 215 5.10 8.13 5.38
N GLU A 216 4.87 9.43 5.49
CA GLU A 216 5.93 10.41 5.71
C GLU A 216 6.72 10.20 7.02
N GLY A 217 6.07 9.72 8.08
CA GLY A 217 6.68 9.60 9.40
C GLY A 217 7.68 8.45 9.51
N THR A 218 7.36 7.28 8.98
CA THR A 218 8.12 6.05 9.24
C THR A 218 8.57 5.28 8.01
N HIS A 219 8.12 5.62 6.79
CA HIS A 219 8.43 4.82 5.60
C HIS A 219 9.93 4.67 5.34
N ASP A 220 10.70 5.75 5.43
CA ASP A 220 12.16 5.71 5.25
C ASP A 220 12.86 4.86 6.31
N LEU A 221 12.36 4.88 7.56
CA LEU A 221 12.89 4.05 8.65
C LEU A 221 12.60 2.57 8.40
N TYR A 222 11.39 2.29 7.94
CA TYR A 222 10.94 0.94 7.59
C TYR A 222 11.74 0.36 6.42
N ASP A 223 11.99 1.15 5.37
CA ASP A 223 12.78 0.72 4.20
C ASP A 223 14.24 0.45 4.55
N GLN A 224 14.85 1.28 5.41
CA GLN A 224 16.17 0.98 5.96
C GLN A 224 16.17 -0.32 6.75
N MET A 225 15.15 -0.56 7.58
CA MET A 225 15.07 -1.75 8.42
C MET A 225 14.92 -3.05 7.60
N LYS A 226 14.23 -3.01 6.45
CA LYS A 226 14.01 -4.19 5.58
C LYS A 226 15.28 -4.81 5.02
N VAL A 227 16.30 -3.99 4.74
CA VAL A 227 17.54 -4.44 4.09
C VAL A 227 18.62 -4.86 5.10
N LEU A 228 18.34 -4.72 6.39
CA LEU A 228 19.21 -5.16 7.46
C LEU A 228 18.95 -6.63 7.81
N ASP A 229 20.01 -7.35 8.18
CA ASP A 229 19.91 -8.67 8.78
C ASP A 229 19.16 -8.61 10.12
N ASP A 230 18.49 -9.70 10.50
CA ASP A 230 17.70 -9.77 11.75
C ASP A 230 18.52 -9.54 13.02
N ALA A 231 19.81 -9.88 13.01
CA ALA A 231 20.73 -9.65 14.13
C ALA A 231 21.37 -8.25 14.13
N ASP A 232 21.09 -7.39 13.15
CA ASP A 232 21.74 -6.08 13.05
C ASP A 232 21.29 -5.14 14.18
N PRO A 233 22.21 -4.61 15.01
CA PRO A 233 21.87 -3.78 16.17
C PRO A 233 21.20 -2.45 15.78
N ARG A 234 21.33 -1.99 14.52
CA ARG A 234 20.65 -0.78 14.03
C ARG A 234 19.14 -0.94 13.98
N LYS A 235 18.61 -2.17 13.86
CA LYS A 235 17.16 -2.43 13.86
C LYS A 235 16.49 -1.90 15.13
N ALA A 236 17.13 -2.07 16.28
CA ALA A 236 16.59 -1.61 17.57
C ALA A 236 16.45 -0.07 17.62
N ALA A 237 17.40 0.67 17.04
CA ALA A 237 17.32 2.13 16.97
C ALA A 237 16.23 2.61 16.00
N LEU A 238 16.12 1.97 14.83
CA LEU A 238 15.06 2.26 13.85
C LEU A 238 13.66 1.93 14.39
N ASP A 239 13.51 0.82 15.11
CA ASP A 239 12.26 0.42 15.77
C ASP A 239 11.87 1.42 16.87
N ALA A 240 12.82 1.83 17.71
CA ALA A 240 12.58 2.81 18.76
C ALA A 240 12.08 4.16 18.19
N GLU A 241 12.61 4.59 17.04
CA GLU A 241 12.17 5.84 16.40
C GLU A 241 10.78 5.71 15.78
N GLN A 242 10.49 4.61 15.08
CA GLN A 242 9.14 4.32 14.59
C GLN A 242 8.12 4.28 15.74
N LYS A 243 8.50 3.67 16.86
CA LYS A 243 7.68 3.60 18.07
C LYS A 243 7.32 4.96 18.64
N LYS A 244 8.27 5.91 18.69
CA LYS A 244 7.97 7.29 19.11
C LYS A 244 6.89 7.91 18.22
N ILE A 245 7.01 7.75 16.91
CA ILE A 245 6.08 8.36 15.95
C ILE A 245 4.68 7.76 16.05
N PHE A 246 4.56 6.43 16.10
CA PHE A 246 3.25 5.78 16.24
C PHE A 246 2.60 6.00 17.62
N ASN A 247 3.39 6.15 18.69
CA ASN A 247 2.83 6.45 20.01
C ASN A 247 2.12 7.82 20.08
N GLU A 248 2.44 8.75 19.17
CA GLU A 248 1.78 10.06 19.09
C GLU A 248 0.45 10.03 18.31
N VAL A 249 0.11 8.91 17.66
CA VAL A 249 -1.14 8.78 16.91
C VAL A 249 -2.31 8.63 17.87
N PRO A 250 -3.32 9.52 17.81
CA PRO A 250 -4.53 9.39 18.61
C PRO A 250 -5.26 8.09 18.30
N HIS A 251 -5.76 7.44 19.35
CA HIS A 251 -6.58 6.24 19.21
C HIS A 251 -8.03 6.64 18.94
N PRO A 252 -8.64 6.21 17.83
CA PRO A 252 -10.04 6.52 17.55
C PRO A 252 -10.97 5.92 18.60
N SER A 253 -12.07 6.61 18.89
CA SER A 253 -13.09 6.13 19.83
C SER A 253 -13.68 4.80 19.35
N ASN A 254 -13.88 3.86 20.29
CA ASN A 254 -14.49 2.54 20.05
C ASN A 254 -13.77 1.68 19.00
N VAL A 255 -12.50 1.96 18.68
CA VAL A 255 -11.75 1.21 17.65
C VAL A 255 -11.67 -0.29 17.94
N GLN A 256 -11.78 -0.70 19.21
CA GLN A 256 -11.79 -2.10 19.63
C GLN A 256 -12.97 -2.91 19.07
N ASP A 257 -14.07 -2.25 18.73
CA ASP A 257 -15.24 -2.88 18.13
C ASP A 257 -14.93 -3.46 16.74
N LEU A 258 -13.83 -3.03 16.12
CA LEU A 258 -13.36 -3.51 14.82
C LEU A 258 -12.34 -4.65 14.94
N LYS A 259 -12.11 -5.21 16.14
CA LYS A 259 -11.09 -6.25 16.32
C LYS A 259 -11.41 -7.53 15.55
N THR A 260 -12.69 -7.81 15.33
CA THR A 260 -13.18 -8.94 14.55
C THR A 260 -13.84 -8.44 13.27
N PHE A 261 -13.68 -9.20 12.19
CA PHE A 261 -14.51 -9.02 11.01
C PHE A 261 -15.82 -9.78 11.23
N ASP A 262 -16.84 -9.09 11.74
CA ASP A 262 -18.21 -9.58 11.74
C ASP A 262 -18.76 -9.41 10.32
N GLY A 263 -18.78 -10.50 9.55
CA GLY A 263 -19.38 -10.52 8.21
C GLY A 263 -20.84 -10.05 8.17
N SER A 264 -21.48 -9.89 9.33
CA SER A 264 -22.84 -9.45 9.62
C SER A 264 -22.95 -7.94 9.90
N PHE A 265 -22.64 -7.09 8.92
CA PHE A 265 -23.13 -5.71 8.93
C PHE A 265 -24.41 -5.63 8.09
N GLY A 266 -25.47 -6.29 8.51
CA GLY A 266 -26.74 -6.28 7.80
C GLY A 266 -27.92 -6.62 8.70
N GLY A 267 -28.86 -5.67 8.84
CA GLY A 267 -30.19 -5.90 9.37
C GLY A 267 -30.56 -5.06 10.59
N GLY A 268 -30.67 -3.74 10.41
CA GLY A 268 -31.15 -2.82 11.43
C GLY A 268 -32.14 -1.81 10.87
N SER A 269 -33.27 -2.30 10.35
CA SER A 269 -34.55 -1.57 10.24
C SER A 269 -35.67 -2.55 9.98
#